data_AF-A0A8C3BAA2-F1
#
_entry.id   AF-A0A8C3BAA2-F1
#
_cell.length_a   1.000
_cell.length_b   1.000
_cell.length_c   1.000
_cell.angle_alpha   90.00
_cell.angle_beta   90.00
_cell.angle_gamma   90.00
#
_symmetry.space_group_name_H-M   'P 1'
#
loop_
_entity.id
_entity.type
_entity.pdbx_description
1 polymer ?
#
loop_
_entity_poly.entity_id
_entity_poly.type
_entity_poly.pdbx_seq_one_letter_code
_entity_poly.pdbx_strand_id
1 'polypeptide(L)'
;MVGKARRQRLHRPAPRLPDPAGPGPGPGCWNAPAGKDWDFSSSDIFSGLNIDPNTLVKKLDLDSRSIISSRTGLEEKPILSKKEKMKLRKERWLQKIESVKLAKQKQKAEAKRKATPVVGDMQPLMEALPELSDLTAGVRDRKPPKRHVKAKSEPVDFCLMKQAQKHRLLEQEVAWFHEVIANPTYKANPLMAISEHLSKRLRQEEEGCRISMCL
;
A
#
# COMPACT_ATOMS: atom_id res chain seq x y z
N MET A 1 -41.62 4.28 -21.94
CA MET A 1 -40.26 3.87 -22.36
C MET A 1 -39.22 4.58 -21.48
N VAL A 2 -38.36 3.85 -20.77
CA VAL A 2 -37.26 4.48 -19.99
C VAL A 2 -35.98 4.36 -20.80
N GLY A 3 -35.53 5.49 -21.36
CA GLY A 3 -34.31 5.60 -22.15
C GLY A 3 -33.06 5.35 -21.29
N LYS A 4 -32.18 4.45 -21.74
CA LYS A 4 -30.91 4.17 -21.09
C LYS A 4 -29.95 5.35 -21.32
N ALA A 5 -29.65 6.11 -20.27
CA ALA A 5 -28.61 7.13 -20.30
C ALA A 5 -27.23 6.50 -20.54
N ARG A 6 -26.63 6.81 -21.69
CA ARG A 6 -25.32 6.31 -22.10
C ARG A 6 -24.24 7.11 -21.37
N ARG A 7 -23.60 6.52 -20.36
CA ARG A 7 -22.47 7.16 -19.67
C ARG A 7 -21.29 7.32 -20.63
N GLN A 8 -20.73 8.53 -20.71
CA GLN A 8 -19.53 8.80 -21.50
C GLN A 8 -18.32 8.10 -20.87
N ARG A 9 -17.55 7.37 -21.69
CA ARG A 9 -16.29 6.73 -21.26
C ARG A 9 -15.22 7.82 -21.12
N LEU A 10 -14.70 7.98 -19.90
CA LEU A 10 -13.63 8.93 -19.56
C LEU A 10 -12.21 8.47 -19.95
N HIS A 11 -12.06 7.24 -20.47
CA HIS A 11 -10.77 6.70 -20.89
C HIS A 11 -10.77 6.38 -22.37
N ARG A 12 -9.72 6.84 -23.06
CA ARG A 12 -9.44 6.50 -24.46
C ARG A 12 -8.90 5.05 -24.48
N PRO A 13 -9.51 4.14 -25.28
CA PRO A 13 -8.98 2.78 -25.41
C PRO A 13 -7.61 2.80 -26.08
N ALA A 14 -6.74 1.86 -25.70
CA ALA A 14 -5.41 1.71 -26.28
C ALA A 14 -5.48 1.49 -27.81
N PRO A 15 -4.54 2.03 -28.59
CA PRO A 15 -4.46 1.74 -30.03
C PRO A 15 -4.27 0.25 -30.24
N ARG A 16 -5.17 -0.38 -31.01
CA ARG A 16 -4.97 -1.77 -31.45
C ARG A 16 -3.95 -1.74 -32.58
N LEU A 17 -2.89 -2.52 -32.43
CA LEU A 17 -1.99 -2.82 -33.54
C LEU A 17 -2.75 -3.68 -34.56
N PRO A 18 -2.42 -3.58 -35.86
CA PRO A 18 -3.03 -4.40 -36.89
C PRO A 18 -2.67 -5.87 -36.68
N ASP A 19 -3.67 -6.71 -36.43
CA ASP A 19 -3.54 -8.16 -36.39
C ASP A 19 -3.22 -8.68 -37.81
N PRO A 20 -2.12 -9.43 -38.02
CA PRO A 20 -1.96 -10.18 -39.25
C PRO A 20 -3.00 -11.32 -39.26
N ALA A 21 -3.79 -11.36 -40.33
CA ALA A 21 -4.83 -12.34 -40.55
C ALA A 21 -4.32 -13.79 -40.41
N GLY A 22 -4.95 -14.55 -39.52
CA GLY A 22 -4.81 -16.00 -39.40
C GLY A 22 -5.99 -16.60 -38.63
N PRO A 23 -6.51 -17.78 -39.03
CA PRO A 23 -7.64 -18.41 -38.36
C PRO A 23 -7.23 -18.87 -36.96
N GLY A 24 -7.99 -18.48 -35.95
CA GLY A 24 -7.61 -18.62 -34.53
C GLY A 24 -7.57 -20.07 -34.01
N PRO A 25 -6.77 -20.35 -32.97
CA PRO A 25 -6.87 -21.57 -32.20
C PRO A 25 -7.83 -21.37 -31.01
N GLY A 26 -8.79 -22.30 -30.87
CA GLY A 26 -9.67 -22.42 -29.71
C GLY A 26 -8.91 -22.76 -28.41
N PRO A 27 -9.60 -22.85 -27.27
CA PRO A 27 -8.98 -23.10 -25.98
C PRO A 27 -8.64 -24.60 -25.88
N GLY A 28 -7.39 -24.96 -26.15
CA GLY A 28 -6.92 -26.33 -25.99
C GLY A 28 -5.41 -26.46 -26.22
N CYS A 29 -4.75 -27.12 -25.26
CA CYS A 29 -3.38 -27.63 -25.29
C CYS A 29 -2.23 -26.65 -25.61
N TRP A 30 -1.44 -26.38 -24.57
CA TRP A 30 -0.08 -25.88 -24.73
C TRP A 30 0.78 -27.01 -25.32
N ASN A 31 0.96 -27.01 -26.64
CA ASN A 31 2.04 -27.78 -27.26
C ASN A 31 3.25 -26.84 -27.39
N ALA A 32 4.26 -27.05 -26.54
CA ALA A 32 5.55 -26.40 -26.63
C ALA A 32 6.41 -27.07 -27.74
N PRO A 33 7.24 -26.30 -28.48
CA PRO A 33 8.12 -26.86 -29.49
C PRO A 33 9.25 -27.70 -28.86
N ALA A 34 9.44 -28.89 -29.43
CA ALA A 34 10.53 -29.81 -29.14
C ALA A 34 11.90 -29.14 -29.36
N GLY A 35 12.82 -29.33 -28.41
CA GLY A 35 14.21 -28.93 -28.57
C GLY A 35 14.82 -28.25 -27.35
N LYS A 36 14.76 -28.91 -26.18
CA LYS A 36 15.79 -28.88 -25.13
C LYS A 36 15.38 -29.87 -24.06
N ASP A 37 16.16 -30.94 -24.00
CA ASP A 37 16.03 -32.03 -23.07
C ASP A 37 16.37 -31.47 -21.69
N TRP A 38 15.32 -31.08 -20.96
CA TRP A 38 15.43 -31.06 -19.53
C TRP A 38 15.50 -32.53 -19.11
N ASP A 39 16.72 -33.03 -18.92
CA ASP A 39 16.96 -34.18 -18.06
C ASP A 39 16.60 -33.78 -16.63
N PHE A 40 15.32 -33.48 -16.38
CA PHE A 40 14.70 -33.80 -15.12
C PHE A 40 14.72 -35.32 -15.08
N SER A 41 15.77 -35.86 -14.49
CA SER A 41 15.85 -37.26 -14.10
C SER A 41 14.54 -37.59 -13.39
N SER A 42 13.60 -38.19 -14.13
CA SER A 42 12.25 -38.52 -13.67
C SER A 42 12.27 -39.77 -12.80
N SER A 43 13.42 -40.05 -12.17
CA SER A 43 13.58 -40.99 -11.09
C SER A 43 12.90 -40.40 -9.86
N ASP A 44 11.58 -40.49 -9.89
CA ASP A 44 10.67 -40.68 -8.78
C ASP A 44 11.25 -40.31 -7.40
N ILE A 45 11.51 -39.00 -7.21
CA ILE A 45 12.19 -38.42 -6.04
C ILE A 45 11.46 -38.76 -4.73
N PHE A 46 10.16 -39.08 -4.83
CA PHE A 46 9.30 -39.42 -3.71
C PHE A 46 8.90 -40.90 -3.65
N SER A 47 9.41 -41.76 -4.54
CA SER A 47 9.06 -43.20 -4.59
C SER A 47 9.41 -43.96 -3.32
N GLY A 48 10.41 -43.50 -2.56
CA GLY A 48 10.77 -44.05 -1.25
C GLY A 48 10.00 -43.47 -0.06
N LEU A 49 9.11 -42.50 -0.29
CA LEU A 49 8.43 -41.77 0.78
C LEU A 49 7.05 -42.38 1.05
N ASN A 50 7.00 -43.30 2.01
CA ASN A 50 5.74 -43.87 2.49
C ASN A 50 5.10 -42.91 3.51
N ILE A 51 4.15 -42.09 3.05
CA ILE A 51 3.43 -41.17 3.94
C ILE A 51 2.09 -41.79 4.31
N ASP A 52 1.95 -42.18 5.58
CA ASP A 52 0.70 -42.71 6.09
C ASP A 52 -0.40 -41.65 6.10
N PRO A 53 -1.56 -41.87 5.46
CA PRO A 53 -2.64 -40.88 5.37
C PRO A 53 -3.20 -40.49 6.74
N ASN A 54 -3.10 -41.38 7.72
CA ASN A 54 -3.52 -41.12 9.10
C ASN A 54 -2.60 -40.13 9.84
N THR A 55 -1.34 -40.00 9.42
CA THR A 55 -0.37 -39.04 10.01
C THR A 55 -0.53 -37.63 9.44
N LEU A 56 -1.10 -37.50 8.24
CA LEU A 56 -1.46 -36.20 7.64
C LEU A 56 -2.63 -35.52 8.34
N VAL A 57 -3.45 -36.29 9.05
CA VAL A 57 -4.56 -35.75 9.85
C VAL A 57 -3.98 -35.19 11.14
N LYS A 58 -3.27 -34.06 11.02
CA LYS A 58 -2.95 -33.21 12.15
C LYS A 58 -4.27 -32.61 12.62
N LYS A 59 -4.88 -33.23 13.64
CA LYS A 59 -5.97 -32.61 14.40
C LYS A 59 -5.38 -31.37 15.05
N LEU A 60 -5.46 -30.25 14.33
CA LEU A 60 -5.21 -28.93 14.88
C LEU A 60 -6.28 -28.72 15.93
N ASP A 61 -5.92 -28.99 17.17
CA ASP A 61 -6.70 -28.58 18.32
C ASP A 61 -6.81 -27.06 18.24
N LEU A 62 -8.00 -26.59 17.90
CA LEU A 62 -8.28 -25.20 17.52
C LEU A 62 -7.96 -24.21 18.65
N ASP A 63 -7.70 -24.70 19.86
CA ASP A 63 -7.59 -23.88 21.06
C ASP A 63 -6.15 -23.58 21.53
N SER A 64 -5.13 -24.31 21.08
CA SER A 64 -3.80 -24.17 21.71
C SER A 64 -2.88 -23.11 21.09
N ARG A 65 -3.18 -22.59 19.88
CA ARG A 65 -2.30 -21.61 19.20
C ARG A 65 -3.00 -20.36 18.63
N SER A 66 -4.32 -20.24 18.74
CA SER A 66 -5.12 -19.20 18.08
C SER A 66 -5.60 -18.07 19.00
N ILE A 67 -5.46 -18.19 20.32
CA ILE A 67 -6.07 -17.28 21.31
C ILE A 67 -5.45 -15.87 21.30
N ILE A 68 -4.25 -15.69 20.77
CA ILE A 68 -3.58 -14.37 20.80
C ILE A 68 -4.21 -13.38 19.80
N SER A 69 -4.87 -13.86 18.73
CA SER A 69 -5.50 -12.98 17.74
C SER A 69 -6.92 -12.54 18.07
N SER A 70 -7.60 -13.21 19.02
CA SER A 70 -9.00 -12.96 19.38
C SER A 70 -9.18 -12.02 20.57
N ARG A 71 -8.11 -11.65 21.30
CA ARG A 71 -8.22 -10.89 22.56
C ARG A 71 -8.49 -9.38 22.41
N THR A 72 -8.54 -8.85 21.19
CA THR A 72 -8.96 -7.48 20.92
C THR A 72 -10.39 -7.45 20.37
N GLY A 73 -11.37 -7.67 21.25
CA GLY A 73 -12.78 -7.43 20.99
C GLY A 73 -13.69 -8.56 21.45
N LEU A 74 -14.03 -8.53 22.74
CA LEU A 74 -15.10 -9.31 23.37
C LEU A 74 -16.45 -8.90 22.75
N GLU A 75 -16.74 -9.42 21.57
CA GLU A 75 -18.06 -9.55 20.98
C GLU A 75 -17.91 -10.75 20.05
N GLU A 76 -18.47 -11.89 20.44
CA GLU A 76 -18.67 -13.03 19.55
C GLU A 76 -19.36 -12.49 18.30
N LYS A 77 -18.62 -12.21 17.23
CA LYS A 77 -19.21 -11.67 16.01
C LYS A 77 -20.26 -12.68 15.58
N PRO A 78 -21.56 -12.36 15.71
CA PRO A 78 -22.58 -13.34 15.38
C PRO A 78 -22.39 -13.64 13.90
N ILE A 79 -22.65 -14.87 13.47
CA ILE A 79 -22.72 -15.20 12.05
C ILE A 79 -23.97 -14.48 11.51
N LEU A 80 -23.84 -13.18 11.28
CA LEU A 80 -24.93 -12.30 10.88
C LEU A 80 -25.35 -12.67 9.47
N SER A 81 -26.66 -12.68 9.27
CA SER A 81 -27.25 -12.90 7.96
C SER A 81 -26.80 -11.81 6.98
N LYS A 82 -26.78 -12.13 5.68
CA LYS A 82 -26.43 -11.16 4.62
C LYS A 82 -27.29 -9.89 4.70
N LYS A 83 -28.55 -10.01 5.12
CA LYS A 83 -29.50 -8.91 5.30
C LYS A 83 -29.05 -7.96 6.42
N GLU A 84 -28.63 -8.49 7.57
CA GLU A 84 -28.12 -7.70 8.70
C GLU A 84 -26.79 -7.03 8.36
N LYS A 85 -25.88 -7.76 7.70
CA LYS A 85 -24.61 -7.19 7.24
C LYS A 85 -24.82 -6.01 6.28
N MET A 86 -25.81 -6.10 5.38
CA MET A 86 -26.16 -5.00 4.49
C MET A 86 -26.74 -3.79 5.24
N LYS A 87 -27.62 -4.02 6.22
CA LYS A 87 -28.17 -2.96 7.07
C LYS A 87 -27.08 -2.26 7.86
N LEU A 88 -26.20 -3.02 8.52
CA LEU A 88 -25.07 -2.46 9.27
C LEU A 88 -24.13 -1.65 8.37
N ARG A 89 -23.91 -2.07 7.13
CA ARG A 89 -23.10 -1.30 6.18
C ARG A 89 -23.74 0.04 5.84
N LYS A 90 -25.06 0.06 5.59
CA LYS A 90 -25.81 1.30 5.36
C LYS A 90 -25.77 2.20 6.58
N GLU A 91 -26.01 1.65 7.76
CA GLU A 91 -26.03 2.39 9.03
C GLU A 91 -24.68 3.04 9.31
N ARG A 92 -23.59 2.26 9.25
CA ARG A 92 -22.23 2.80 9.40
C ARG A 92 -21.91 3.88 8.38
N TRP A 93 -22.43 3.77 7.16
CA TRP A 93 -22.25 4.79 6.14
C TRP A 93 -23.05 6.06 6.43
N LEU A 94 -24.30 5.96 6.90
CA LEU A 94 -25.11 7.10 7.33
C LEU A 94 -24.47 7.82 8.52
N GLN A 95 -24.05 7.08 9.55
CA GLN A 95 -23.32 7.63 10.70
C GLN A 95 -22.05 8.37 10.27
N LYS A 96 -21.33 7.84 9.28
CA LYS A 96 -20.14 8.52 8.72
C LYS A 96 -20.51 9.82 7.98
N ILE A 97 -21.65 9.87 7.30
CA ILE A 97 -22.13 11.09 6.65
C ILE A 97 -22.54 12.13 7.70
N GLU A 98 -23.29 11.72 8.72
CA GLU A 98 -23.78 12.60 9.79
C GLU A 98 -22.64 13.20 10.61
N SER A 99 -21.65 12.38 11.00
CA SER A 99 -20.45 12.86 11.71
C SER A 99 -19.68 13.90 10.90
N VAL A 100 -19.51 13.68 9.59
CA VAL A 100 -18.87 14.67 8.70
C VAL A 100 -19.69 15.95 8.57
N LYS A 101 -21.03 15.85 8.47
CA LYS A 101 -21.91 17.02 8.43
C LYS A 101 -21.82 17.84 9.72
N LEU A 102 -21.91 17.17 10.87
CA LEU A 102 -21.83 17.78 12.18
C LEU A 102 -20.47 18.47 12.39
N ALA A 103 -19.37 17.80 12.04
CA ALA A 103 -18.03 18.39 12.12
C ALA A 103 -17.89 19.65 11.24
N LYS A 104 -18.43 19.63 10.00
CA LYS A 104 -18.44 20.81 9.12
C LYS A 104 -19.30 21.95 9.67
N GLN A 105 -20.45 21.63 10.26
CA GLN A 105 -21.32 22.63 10.87
C GLN A 105 -20.66 23.27 12.09
N LYS A 106 -20.03 22.47 12.97
CA LYS A 106 -19.22 22.95 14.09
C LYS A 106 -18.11 23.88 13.61
N GLN A 107 -17.32 23.47 12.61
CA GLN A 107 -16.25 24.30 12.04
C GLN A 107 -16.77 25.64 11.47
N LYS A 108 -17.91 25.63 10.77
CA LYS A 108 -18.51 26.86 10.24
C LYS A 108 -19.00 27.78 11.36
N ALA A 109 -19.61 27.22 12.41
CA ALA A 109 -20.06 27.98 13.57
C ALA A 109 -18.86 28.58 14.33
N GLU A 110 -17.81 27.79 14.56
CA GLU A 110 -16.57 28.24 15.20
C GLU A 110 -15.88 29.35 14.40
N ALA A 111 -15.78 29.22 13.07
CA ALA A 111 -15.22 30.26 12.21
C ALA A 111 -16.02 31.57 12.28
N LYS A 112 -17.35 31.48 12.32
CA LYS A 112 -18.21 32.66 12.51
C LYS A 112 -17.97 33.31 13.87
N ARG A 113 -17.94 32.53 14.95
CA ARG A 113 -17.66 33.01 16.31
C ARG A 113 -16.28 33.66 16.41
N LYS A 114 -15.25 33.08 15.78
CA LYS A 114 -13.91 33.68 15.74
C LYS A 114 -13.85 34.99 14.95
N ALA A 115 -14.67 35.13 13.91
CA ALA A 115 -14.72 36.33 13.08
C ALA A 115 -15.53 37.46 13.74
N THR A 116 -16.54 37.14 14.54
CA THR A 116 -17.29 38.13 15.33
C THR A 116 -16.63 38.29 16.70
N PRO A 117 -16.01 39.42 17.04
CA PRO A 117 -15.49 39.65 18.39
C PRO A 117 -16.65 39.83 19.37
N VAL A 118 -17.30 38.73 19.74
CA VAL A 118 -18.40 38.69 20.69
C VAL A 118 -17.79 38.48 22.07
N VAL A 119 -17.69 39.57 22.83
CA VAL A 119 -17.34 39.54 24.24
C VAL A 119 -18.47 38.84 24.99
N GLY A 120 -18.34 37.54 25.26
CA GLY A 120 -19.29 36.80 26.11
C GLY A 120 -19.79 35.44 25.59
N ASP A 121 -19.33 34.95 24.44
CA ASP A 121 -19.67 33.58 24.03
C ASP A 121 -19.04 32.56 24.99
N MET A 122 -19.86 31.84 25.77
CA MET A 122 -19.41 30.82 26.75
C MET A 122 -19.09 29.46 26.10
N GLN A 123 -19.47 29.28 24.84
CA GLN A 123 -19.30 28.05 24.09
C GLN A 123 -17.84 27.58 23.92
N PRO A 124 -16.85 28.45 23.66
CA PRO A 124 -15.44 28.06 23.60
C PRO A 124 -14.92 27.45 24.90
N LEU A 125 -15.43 27.90 26.06
CA LEU A 125 -15.06 27.34 27.36
C LEU A 125 -15.63 25.93 27.53
N MET A 126 -16.88 25.71 27.11
CA MET A 126 -17.51 24.38 27.16
C MET A 126 -16.83 23.38 26.21
N GLU A 127 -16.45 23.83 25.01
CA GLU A 127 -15.77 22.99 24.00
C GLU A 127 -14.32 22.67 24.36
N ALA A 128 -13.65 23.53 25.15
CA ALA A 128 -12.30 23.28 25.64
C ALA A 128 -12.24 22.23 26.77
N LEU A 129 -13.39 21.84 27.33
CA LEU A 129 -13.46 20.78 28.35
C LEU A 129 -13.58 19.39 27.70
N PRO A 130 -12.97 18.34 28.28
CA PRO A 130 -13.16 16.98 27.80
C PRO A 130 -14.65 16.56 27.82
N GLU A 131 -15.14 15.95 26.75
CA GLU A 131 -16.47 15.34 26.75
C GLU A 131 -16.45 14.09 27.67
N LEU A 132 -17.56 13.83 28.39
CA LEU A 132 -17.61 12.72 29.37
C LEU A 132 -17.28 11.34 28.77
N SER A 133 -17.55 11.16 27.46
CA SER A 133 -17.16 9.98 26.70
C SER A 133 -15.64 9.76 26.65
N ASP A 134 -14.87 10.85 26.54
CA ASP A 134 -13.41 10.81 26.46
C ASP A 134 -12.78 10.43 27.81
N LEU A 135 -13.49 10.68 28.91
CA LEU A 135 -13.07 10.26 30.25
C LEU A 135 -13.31 8.75 30.47
N THR A 136 -14.39 8.21 29.91
CA THR A 136 -14.67 6.76 29.97
C THR A 136 -13.82 5.91 29.02
N ALA A 137 -13.44 6.46 27.86
CA ALA A 137 -12.52 5.85 26.93
C ALA A 137 -11.07 6.16 27.36
N GLY A 138 -10.62 5.53 28.45
CA GLY A 138 -9.39 5.85 29.17
C GLY A 138 -8.23 6.39 28.33
N VAL A 139 -7.78 7.59 28.70
CA VAL A 139 -6.53 8.32 28.37
C VAL A 139 -5.59 7.57 27.42
N ARG A 140 -5.97 7.43 26.15
CA ARG A 140 -5.06 6.99 25.10
C ARG A 140 -5.21 7.94 23.91
N ASP A 141 -4.10 8.60 23.61
CA ASP A 141 -3.81 9.36 22.39
C ASP A 141 -4.37 10.77 22.28
N ARG A 142 -3.91 11.66 23.18
CA ARG A 142 -3.79 13.08 22.84
C ARG A 142 -2.71 13.25 21.76
N LYS A 143 -3.12 13.45 20.51
CA LYS A 143 -2.20 13.83 19.42
C LYS A 143 -1.72 15.28 19.63
N PRO A 144 -0.41 15.56 19.53
CA PRO A 144 0.10 16.92 19.68
C PRO A 144 -0.34 17.84 18.51
N PRO A 145 -0.47 19.16 18.75
CA PRO A 145 -0.82 20.12 17.71
C PRO A 145 0.24 20.15 16.61
N LYS A 146 -0.24 20.19 15.35
CA LYS A 146 0.58 20.17 14.14
C LYS A 146 1.54 21.37 14.13
N ARG A 147 2.81 21.13 14.45
CA ARG A 147 3.91 22.05 14.14
C ARG A 147 3.96 22.24 12.61
N HIS A 148 4.24 23.47 12.19
CA HIS A 148 4.34 23.88 10.80
C HIS A 148 5.09 22.86 9.94
N VAL A 149 4.44 22.44 8.85
CA VAL A 149 5.00 21.58 7.82
C VAL A 149 6.22 22.28 7.22
N LYS A 150 7.41 21.88 7.67
CA LYS A 150 8.63 22.05 6.88
C LYS A 150 8.37 21.33 5.55
N ALA A 151 8.75 21.98 4.44
CA ALA A 151 8.56 21.45 3.09
C ALA A 151 8.95 19.96 3.06
N LYS A 152 8.03 19.11 2.60
CA LYS A 152 8.30 17.67 2.54
C LYS A 152 9.51 17.47 1.64
N SER A 153 10.60 16.95 2.19
CA SER A 153 11.59 16.26 1.39
C SER A 153 10.87 15.22 0.54
N GLU A 154 11.33 15.05 -0.69
CA GLU A 154 10.76 14.07 -1.60
C GLU A 154 10.67 12.71 -0.88
N PRO A 155 9.52 12.00 -0.92
CA PRO A 155 9.37 10.74 -0.21
C PRO A 155 10.44 9.76 -0.69
N VAL A 156 11.46 9.53 0.14
CA VAL A 156 12.62 8.69 -0.19
C VAL A 156 12.19 7.23 -0.37
N ASP A 157 11.10 6.83 0.30
CA ASP A 157 10.59 5.47 0.22
C ASP A 157 9.71 5.25 -1.00
N PHE A 158 10.16 4.35 -1.90
CA PHE A 158 9.45 3.96 -3.11
C PHE A 158 7.98 3.59 -2.85
N CYS A 159 7.68 2.88 -1.75
CA CYS A 159 6.30 2.47 -1.40
C CYS A 159 5.34 3.65 -1.16
N LEU A 160 5.85 4.81 -0.74
CA LEU A 160 5.06 6.01 -0.42
C LEU A 160 4.85 6.94 -1.63
N MET A 161 5.59 6.73 -2.71
CA MET A 161 5.54 7.55 -3.92
C MET A 161 4.26 7.34 -4.74
N LYS A 162 3.81 8.40 -5.42
CA LYS A 162 2.73 8.30 -6.42
C LYS A 162 3.22 7.51 -7.64
N GLN A 163 2.29 6.85 -8.36
CA GLN A 163 2.64 6.03 -9.53
C GLN A 163 3.44 6.78 -10.62
N ALA A 164 3.08 8.04 -10.89
CA ALA A 164 3.81 8.86 -11.86
C ALA A 164 5.25 9.19 -11.41
N GLN A 165 5.48 9.32 -10.10
CA GLN A 165 6.83 9.55 -9.56
C GLN A 165 7.66 8.27 -9.65
N LYS A 166 7.07 7.10 -9.33
CA LYS A 166 7.71 5.79 -9.50
C LYS A 166 8.17 5.56 -10.94
N HIS A 167 7.30 5.86 -11.91
CA HIS A 167 7.63 5.70 -13.33
C HIS A 167 8.83 6.56 -13.74
N ARG A 168 8.86 7.83 -13.31
CA ARG A 168 9.99 8.73 -13.59
C ARG A 168 11.30 8.26 -12.98
N LEU A 169 11.26 7.74 -11.75
CA LEU A 169 12.45 7.20 -11.08
C LEU A 169 12.99 5.97 -11.85
N LEU A 170 12.10 5.06 -12.25
CA LEU A 170 12.48 3.91 -13.07
C LEU A 170 13.04 4.33 -14.44
N GLU A 171 12.45 5.33 -15.11
CA GLU A 171 12.99 5.86 -16.37
C GLU A 171 14.42 6.40 -16.19
N GLN A 172 14.68 7.09 -15.09
CA GLN A 172 16.02 7.60 -14.76
C GLN A 172 17.01 6.46 -14.47
N GLU A 173 16.61 5.45 -13.69
CA GLU A 173 17.44 4.27 -13.41
C GLU A 173 17.75 3.50 -14.69
N VAL A 174 16.75 3.32 -15.55
CA VAL A 174 16.93 2.66 -16.85
C VAL A 174 17.89 3.46 -17.73
N ALA A 175 17.73 4.79 -17.82
CA ALA A 175 18.64 5.63 -18.59
C ALA A 175 20.08 5.54 -18.07
N TRP A 176 20.26 5.62 -16.76
CA TRP A 176 21.57 5.48 -16.11
C TRP A 176 22.20 4.11 -16.36
N PHE A 177 21.41 3.04 -16.29
CA PHE A 177 21.90 1.69 -16.56
C PHE A 177 22.35 1.51 -18.02
N HIS A 178 21.62 2.08 -18.98
CA HIS A 178 22.02 2.07 -20.39
C HIS A 178 23.35 2.81 -20.59
N GLU A 179 23.55 3.93 -19.91
CA GLU A 179 24.83 4.65 -19.93
C GLU A 179 25.97 3.80 -19.37
N VAL A 180 25.77 3.15 -18.21
CA VAL A 180 26.76 2.23 -17.61
C VAL A 180 27.13 1.10 -18.56
N ILE A 181 26.14 0.45 -19.18
CA ILE A 181 26.39 -0.63 -20.15
C ILE A 181 27.09 -0.11 -21.40
N ALA A 182 26.79 1.11 -21.84
CA ALA A 182 27.40 1.71 -23.02
C ALA A 182 28.90 2.01 -22.81
N ASN A 183 29.33 2.25 -21.56
CA ASN A 183 30.70 2.61 -21.23
C ASN A 183 31.71 1.51 -21.61
N PRO A 184 32.78 1.85 -22.36
CA PRO A 184 33.75 0.87 -22.84
C PRO A 184 34.56 0.24 -21.71
N THR A 185 34.82 0.97 -20.62
CA THR A 185 35.52 0.47 -19.43
C THR A 185 34.72 -0.61 -18.72
N TYR A 186 33.40 -0.42 -18.60
CA TYR A 186 32.48 -1.40 -18.04
C TYR A 186 32.36 -2.65 -18.94
N LYS A 187 32.33 -2.47 -20.26
CA LYS A 187 32.33 -3.60 -21.23
C LYS A 187 33.61 -4.42 -21.18
N ALA A 188 34.76 -3.78 -21.00
CA ALA A 188 36.05 -4.45 -20.97
C ALA A 188 36.27 -5.24 -19.66
N ASN A 189 35.92 -4.66 -18.52
CA ASN A 189 35.99 -5.34 -17.22
C ASN A 189 34.96 -4.79 -16.22
N PRO A 190 33.77 -5.42 -16.11
CA PRO A 190 32.68 -4.89 -15.29
C PRO A 190 32.99 -4.97 -13.79
N LEU A 191 33.67 -6.03 -13.33
CA LEU A 191 33.97 -6.22 -11.91
C LEU A 191 34.94 -5.15 -11.39
N MET A 192 35.95 -4.79 -12.19
CA MET A 192 36.89 -3.72 -11.84
C MET A 192 36.25 -2.33 -11.87
N ALA A 193 35.38 -2.06 -12.85
CA ALA A 193 34.67 -0.79 -12.92
C ALA A 193 33.74 -0.60 -11.71
N ILE A 194 33.07 -1.67 -11.26
CA ILE A 194 32.23 -1.65 -10.06
C ILE A 194 33.08 -1.46 -8.80
N SER A 195 34.18 -2.19 -8.64
CA SER A 195 35.04 -2.06 -7.46
C SER A 195 35.66 -0.67 -7.33
N GLU A 196 36.10 -0.08 -8.45
CA GLU A 196 36.58 1.30 -8.50
C GLU A 196 35.48 2.29 -8.09
N HIS A 197 34.27 2.16 -8.63
CA HIS A 197 33.14 3.02 -8.29
C HIS A 197 32.80 2.98 -6.79
N LEU A 198 32.71 1.78 -6.22
CA LEU A 198 32.45 1.58 -4.79
C LEU A 198 33.57 2.20 -3.93
N SER A 199 34.84 2.01 -4.32
CA SER A 199 35.97 2.59 -3.60
C SER A 199 35.97 4.12 -3.62
N LYS A 200 35.58 4.75 -4.74
CA LYS A 200 35.44 6.21 -4.86
C LYS A 200 34.29 6.74 -3.99
N ARG A 201 33.13 6.06 -4.02
CA ARG A 201 31.97 6.41 -3.18
C ARG A 201 32.31 6.39 -1.70
N LEU A 202 32.98 5.33 -1.25
CA LEU A 202 33.34 5.14 0.15
C LEU A 202 34.31 6.22 0.64
N ARG A 203 35.31 6.60 -0.16
CA ARG A 203 36.21 7.73 0.16
C ARG A 203 35.48 9.06 0.23
N GLN A 204 34.52 9.30 -0.66
CA GLN A 204 33.77 10.55 -0.68
C GLN A 204 32.82 10.69 0.52
N GLU A 205 32.25 9.58 0.99
CA GLU A 205 31.49 9.55 2.25
C GLU A 205 32.40 9.78 3.45
N GLU A 206 33.59 9.19 3.50
CA GLU A 206 34.58 9.43 4.56
C GLU A 206 35.01 10.91 4.63
N GLU A 207 35.27 11.52 3.48
CA GLU A 207 35.64 12.94 3.38
C GLU A 207 34.47 13.87 3.73
N GLY A 208 33.25 13.57 3.26
CA GLY A 208 32.04 14.32 3.60
C GLY A 208 31.67 14.21 5.09
N CYS A 209 31.87 13.04 5.69
CA CYS A 209 31.64 12.79 7.11
C CYS A 209 32.68 13.53 7.97
N ARG A 210 33.96 13.54 7.55
CA ARG A 210 35.02 14.34 8.18
C ARG A 210 34.71 15.83 8.14
N ILE A 211 34.18 16.35 7.03
CA ILE A 211 33.79 17.76 6.93
C ILE A 211 32.59 18.09 7.84
N SER A 212 31.61 17.18 7.98
CA SER A 212 30.47 17.39 8.89
C SER A 212 30.80 17.28 10.39
N MET A 213 31.92 16.63 10.75
CA MET A 213 32.37 16.51 12.14
C MET A 213 33.29 17.66 12.58
N CYS A 214 33.73 18.53 11.67
CA CYS A 214 34.58 19.69 11.96
C CYS A 214 33.83 21.04 11.93
N LEU A 215 32.49 21.03 11.81
CA LEU A 215 31.58 22.17 11.92
C LEU A 215 30.65 21.99 13.13
#